data_AF-A0A3D2I1P7-F1
#
_entry.id   AF-A0A3D2I1P7-F1
#
_cell.length_a   1.000
_cell.length_b   1.000
_cell.length_c   1.000
_cell.angle_alpha   90.00
_cell.angle_beta   90.00
_cell.angle_gamma   90.00
#
_symmetry.space_group_name_H-M   'P 1'
#
loop_
_entity.id
_entity.type
_entity.pdbx_description
1 polymer ?
#
loop_
_entity_poly.entity_id
_entity_poly.type
_entity_poly.pdbx_seq_one_letter_code
_entity_poly.pdbx_strand_id
1 'polypeptide(L)' 'EIFPWDFIDIGVSKQFLRREYENAKQGKVTPNCKQKCSGCGAASFHAGICMMDRKASGGSAQ' A
#
# COMPACT_ATOMS: atom_id res chain seq x y z
N GLU A 1 0.53 -6.80 21.59
CA GLU A 1 -0.15 -8.11 21.55
C GLU A 1 0.03 -8.73 20.17
N ILE A 2 0.03 -10.06 20.09
CA ILE A 2 0.04 -10.81 18.83
C ILE A 2 -1.40 -11.26 18.60
N PHE A 3 -2.00 -10.76 17.53
CA PHE A 3 -3.35 -11.16 17.18
C PHE A 3 -3.33 -12.43 16.32
N PRO A 4 -4.36 -13.28 16.39
CA PRO A 4 -4.47 -14.47 15.56
C PRO A 4 -4.67 -14.18 14.06
N TRP A 5 -4.61 -12.92 13.63
CA TRP A 5 -4.60 -12.49 12.22
C TRP A 5 -3.31 -11.77 11.83
N ASP A 6 -2.37 -11.58 12.76
CA ASP A 6 -1.12 -10.87 12.49
C ASP A 6 -0.18 -11.58 11.50
N PHE A 7 -0.42 -12.87 11.24
CA PHE A 7 0.29 -13.69 10.26
C PHE A 7 -0.25 -13.55 8.83
N ILE A 8 -1.40 -12.91 8.65
CA ILE A 8 -2.03 -12.77 7.34
C ILE A 8 -1.30 -11.65 6.58
N ASP A 9 -0.44 -12.04 5.64
CA ASP A 9 0.23 -11.12 4.73
C ASP A 9 -0.54 -11.04 3.40
N ILE A 10 -1.13 -9.87 3.17
CA ILE A 10 -1.83 -9.52 1.93
C ILE A 10 -0.99 -8.60 1.04
N GLY A 11 0.33 -8.55 1.25
CA GLY A 11 1.24 -7.65 0.55
C GLY A 11 1.06 -6.17 0.90
N VAL A 12 0.41 -5.85 2.02
CA VAL A 12 0.27 -4.48 2.53
C VAL A 12 0.97 -4.36 3.88
N SER A 13 1.81 -3.33 4.02
CA SER A 13 2.56 -3.13 5.27
C SER A 13 1.65 -2.66 6.43
N LYS A 14 1.90 -3.16 7.65
CA LYS A 14 1.18 -2.71 8.86
C LYS A 14 1.33 -1.20 9.12
N GLN A 15 2.48 -0.63 8.74
CA GLN A 15 2.74 0.81 8.84
C GLN A 15 1.77 1.61 7.95
N PHE A 16 1.52 1.15 6.72
CA PHE A 16 0.53 1.75 5.84
C PHE A 16 -0.86 1.70 6.47
N LEU A 17 -1.31 0.54 6.96
CA LEU A 17 -2.63 0.39 7.58
C LEU A 17 -2.82 1.36 8.76
N ARG A 18 -1.81 1.53 9.61
CA ARG A 18 -1.84 2.49 10.72
C ARG A 18 -1.93 3.94 10.24
N ARG A 19 -1.18 4.30 9.20
CA ARG A 19 -1.23 5.65 8.61
C ARG A 19 -2.60 5.96 8.02
N GLU A 20 -3.16 5.02 7.26
CA GLU A 20 -4.47 5.18 6.64
C GLU A 20 -5.60 5.23 7.68
N TYR A 21 -5.48 4.49 8.78
CA TYR A 21 -6.40 4.59 9.90
C TYR A 21 -6.44 6.01 10.51
N GLU A 22 -5.28 6.63 10.73
CA GLU A 22 -5.23 8.01 11.23
C GLU A 22 -5.74 9.03 10.19
N ASN A 23 -5.44 8.82 8.91
CA ASN A 23 -5.99 9.64 7.83
C ASN A 23 -7.52 9.54 7.77
N ALA A 24 -8.08 8.34 7.92
CA ALA A 24 -9.51 8.10 7.92
C ALA A 24 -10.20 8.80 9.10
N LYS A 25 -9.61 8.75 10.29
CA LYS A 25 -10.09 9.51 11.46
C LYS A 25 -10.11 11.02 11.24
N GLN A 26 -9.19 11.53 10.41
CA GLN A 26 -9.11 12.95 10.04
C GLN A 26 -9.98 13.31 8.83
N GLY A 27 -10.73 12.37 8.25
CA GLY A 27 -11.52 12.59 7.04
C GLY A 27 -10.67 12.83 5.77
N LYS A 28 -9.38 12.49 5.80
CA LYS A 28 -8.48 12.67 4.66
C LYS A 28 -8.67 11.51 3.68
N VAL A 29 -9.06 11.84 2.45
CA VAL A 29 -9.24 10.86 1.38
C VAL A 29 -7.89 10.53 0.75
N THR A 30 -7.57 9.25 0.72
CA THR A 30 -6.42 8.74 -0.02
C THR A 30 -6.76 8.68 -1.51
N PRO A 31 -5.98 9.35 -2.38
CA PRO A 31 -6.26 9.40 -3.81
C PRO A 31 -6.10 8.01 -4.46
N ASN A 32 -6.67 7.84 -5.64
CA ASN A 32 -6.61 6.59 -6.37
C ASN A 32 -5.16 6.27 -6.79
N CYS A 33 -4.77 5.00 -6.74
CA CYS A 33 -3.42 4.53 -7.12
C CYS A 33 -3.03 4.91 -8.56
N LYS A 34 -4.00 5.12 -9.47
CA LYS A 34 -3.76 5.62 -10.83
C LYS A 34 -3.26 7.07 -10.86
N GLN A 35 -3.70 7.89 -9.90
CA GLN A 35 -3.32 9.30 -9.80
C GLN A 35 -2.01 9.46 -9.04
N LYS A 36 -1.87 8.73 -7.92
CA LYS A 36 -0.68 8.75 -7.07
C LYS A 36 -0.58 7.44 -6.31
N CYS A 37 0.60 6.81 -6.34
CA CYS A 37 0.86 5.63 -5.53
C CYS A 37 0.74 5.96 -4.03
N SER A 38 -0.13 5.22 -3.32
CA SER A 38 -0.32 5.38 -1.87
C SER A 38 0.78 4.69 -1.05
N GLY A 39 1.62 3.85 -1.67
CA GLY A 39 2.71 3.13 -1.00
C GLY A 39 2.22 2.04 -0.06
N CYS A 40 1.17 1.30 -0.42
CA CYS A 40 0.63 0.22 0.42
C CYS A 40 1.54 -1.00 0.51
N GLY A 41 2.28 -1.31 -0.55
CA GLY A 41 3.15 -2.49 -0.67
C GLY A 41 2.66 -3.52 -1.70
N ALA A 42 1.40 -3.42 -2.16
CA ALA A 42 0.77 -4.41 -3.05
C ALA A 42 1.45 -4.57 -4.43
N ALA A 43 2.40 -3.70 -4.76
CA ALA A 43 3.25 -3.87 -5.94
C ALA A 43 4.11 -5.15 -5.91
N SER A 44 4.27 -5.79 -4.74
CA SER A 44 4.95 -7.08 -4.57
C SER A 44 4.29 -8.23 -5.36
N PHE A 45 2.99 -8.13 -5.67
CA PHE A 45 2.30 -9.13 -6.48
C PHE A 45 2.56 -9.01 -7.98
N HIS A 46 3.30 -7.98 -8.42
CA HIS A 46 3.68 -7.78 -9.82
C HIS A 46 2.49 -7.77 -10.80
N ALA A 47 1.30 -7.35 -10.35
CA ALA A 47 0.07 -7.40 -11.13
C ALA A 47 -0.80 -6.15 -10.96
N GLY A 48 -1.76 -5.99 -11.89
CA GLY A 48 -2.81 -4.98 -11.82
C GLY A 48 -2.33 -3.53 -11.99
N ILE A 49 -3.05 -2.58 -11.38
CA ILE A 49 -2.80 -1.15 -11.51
C ILE A 49 -1.40 -0.72 -11.03
N CYS A 50 -0.83 -1.46 -10.08
CA CYS A 50 0.52 -1.22 -9.57
C CYS A 50 1.62 -1.41 -10.63
N MET A 51 1.33 -2.11 -11.74
CA MET A 51 2.28 -2.32 -12.84
C MET A 51 2.08 -1.37 -14.02
N MET A 52 0.95 -0.64 -14.06
CA MET A 52 0.59 0.19 -15.21
C MET A 52 1.52 1.41 -15.36
N ASP A 53 2.03 1.99 -14.26
CA ASP A 53 2.77 3.26 -14.25
C ASP A 53 4.26 3.13 -13.81
N ARG A 54 4.88 1.94 -13.97
CA ARG A 54 6.30 1.69 -13.60
C ARG A 54 7.36 2.46 -14.43
N LYS A 55 7.00 3.47 -15.23
CA LYS A 55 7.98 4.26 -15.99
C LYS A 55 8.61 5.44 -15.22
N ALA A 56 8.16 5.76 -14.00
CA ALA A 56 8.55 7.03 -13.35
C ALA A 56 9.31 6.95 -12.02
N SER A 57 9.58 5.79 -11.43
CA SER A 57 10.45 5.74 -10.23
C SER A 57 11.17 4.42 -10.13
N GLY A 58 12.51 4.48 -10.08
CA GLY A 58 13.40 3.35 -9.88
C GLY A 58 13.21 2.71 -8.51
N GLY A 59 12.15 1.93 -8.34
CA GLY A 59 11.99 0.98 -7.25
C GLY A 59 12.68 -0.32 -7.64
N SER A 60 13.97 -0.42 -7.34
CA SER A 60 14.63 -1.72 -7.21
C SER A 60 13.92 -2.51 -6.12
N ALA A 61 13.37 -3.66 -6.46
CA ALA A 61 13.22 -4.76 -5.53
C ALA A 61 13.78 -5.98 -6.25
N GLN A 62 14.90 -6.46 -5.72
CA GLN A 62 15.56 -7.72 -6.08
C GLN A 62 14.60 -8.89 -5.91
#